data_AF-A0A2H6JUA2-F1
#
_entry.id   AF-A0A2H6JUA2-F1
#
_cell.length_a   1.000
_cell.length_b   1.000
_cell.length_c   1.000
_cell.angle_alpha   90.00
_cell.angle_beta   90.00
_cell.angle_gamma   90.00
#
_symmetry.space_group_name_H-M   'P 1'
#
loop_
_entity.id
_entity.type
_entity.pdbx_description
1 polymer ?
#
loop_
_entity_poly.entity_id
_entity_poly.type
_entity_poly.pdbx_seq_one_letter_code
_entity_poly.pdbx_strand_id
1 'polypeptide(L)' 'MSVYSVLAVEMNNEPGGLARIAEILGERKINIEYAYTSLRKGKAILIARVSDIELAERELSGAGIRTLNSENIPVE' A
#
# COMPACT_ATOMS: atom_id res chain seq x y z
N MET A 1 13.58 16.89 10.44
CA MET A 1 13.80 15.78 9.48
C MET A 1 12.42 15.24 9.15
N SER A 2 11.86 15.57 7.99
CA SER A 2 10.51 15.09 7.63
C SER A 2 10.60 13.66 7.16
N VAL A 3 10.23 12.72 8.04
CA VAL A 3 10.00 11.33 7.63
C VAL A 3 8.62 11.31 7.00
N TYR A 4 8.55 11.21 5.68
CA TYR A 4 7.27 11.11 4.97
C TYR A 4 6.67 9.74 5.26
N SER A 5 5.54 9.69 5.97
CA SER A 5 4.77 8.46 6.13
C SER A 5 4.37 7.91 4.76
N VAL A 6 4.49 6.60 4.59
CA VAL A 6 4.07 5.86 3.40
C VAL A 6 3.24 4.66 3.82
N LEU A 7 2.33 4.27 2.94
CA LEU A 7 1.51 3.07 3.07
C LEU A 7 2.31 1.88 2.52
N ALA A 8 2.43 0.80 3.29
CA ALA A 8 2.96 -0.46 2.81
C ALA A 8 1.85 -1.52 2.83
N VAL A 9 1.68 -2.25 1.73
CA VAL A 9 0.57 -3.19 1.51
C VAL A 9 1.09 -4.50 0.96
N GLU A 10 0.76 -5.63 1.60
CA GLU A 10 0.99 -6.94 1.00
C GLU A 10 -0.04 -7.16 -0.12
N MET A 11 0.44 -7.55 -1.31
CA MET A 11 -0.38 -7.86 -2.46
C MET A 11 -0.08 -9.28 -2.98
N ASN A 12 -1.07 -9.90 -3.60
CA ASN A 12 -0.85 -11.16 -4.30
C ASN A 12 0.07 -10.92 -5.49
N ASN A 13 1.06 -11.80 -5.69
CA ASN A 13 1.98 -11.74 -6.83
C ASN A 13 1.36 -12.41 -8.07
N GLU A 14 0.20 -11.90 -8.49
CA GLU A 14 -0.57 -12.38 -9.64
C GLU A 14 -1.20 -11.20 -10.39
N PRO A 15 -1.59 -11.39 -11.67
CA PRO A 15 -2.29 -10.35 -12.42
C PRO A 15 -3.52 -9.83 -11.67
N GLY A 16 -3.62 -8.50 -11.51
CA GLY A 16 -4.72 -7.84 -10.80
C GLY A 16 -4.47 -7.54 -9.33
N GLY A 17 -3.39 -8.02 -8.72
CA GLY A 17 -3.07 -7.75 -7.31
C GLY A 17 -2.98 -6.24 -6.98
N LEU A 18 -2.30 -5.47 -7.84
CA LEU A 18 -2.26 -4.01 -7.72
C LEU A 18 -3.59 -3.34 -8.08
N ALA A 19 -4.31 -3.88 -9.08
CA ALA A 19 -5.58 -3.30 -9.54
C ALA A 19 -6.63 -3.27 -8.42
N ARG A 20 -6.71 -4.35 -7.62
CA ARG A 20 -7.58 -4.44 -6.45
C ARG A 20 -7.32 -3.32 -5.44
N ILE A 21 -6.05 -3.02 -5.16
CA ILE A 21 -5.65 -1.94 -4.24
C ILE A 21 -6.00 -0.58 -4.85
N ALA A 22 -5.66 -0.37 -6.11
CA ALA A 22 -5.91 0.89 -6.81
C ALA A 22 -7.41 1.21 -6.93
N GLU A 23 -8.26 0.20 -7.15
CA GLU A 23 -9.73 0.35 -7.15
C GLU A 23 -10.24 0.88 -5.81
N ILE A 24 -9.86 0.25 -4.69
CA ILE A 24 -10.31 0.65 -3.35
C ILE A 24 -9.90 2.10 -3.04
N LEU A 25 -8.65 2.47 -3.37
CA LEU A 25 -8.17 3.84 -3.19
C LEU A 25 -8.91 4.82 -4.11
N GLY A 26 -9.15 4.44 -5.37
CA GLY A 26 -9.86 5.23 -6.37
C GLY A 26 -11.33 5.50 -6.02
N GLU A 27 -12.07 4.49 -5.54
CA GLU A 27 -13.46 4.63 -5.07
C GLU A 27 -13.59 5.64 -3.93
N ARG A 28 -12.52 5.81 -3.15
CA ARG A 28 -12.43 6.75 -2.03
C ARG A 28 -11.75 8.06 -2.38
N LYS A 29 -11.38 8.27 -3.65
CA LYS A 29 -10.67 9.44 -4.17
C LYS A 29 -9.34 9.71 -3.47
N ILE A 30 -8.64 8.65 -3.05
CA ILE A 30 -7.32 8.73 -2.46
C ILE A 30 -6.29 8.71 -3.58
N ASN A 31 -5.53 9.80 -3.71
CA ASN A 31 -4.52 9.91 -4.76
C ASN A 31 -3.24 9.15 -4.36
N ILE A 32 -2.63 8.43 -5.29
CA ILE A 32 -1.28 7.88 -5.15
C ILE A 32 -0.31 8.91 -5.75
N GLU A 33 0.56 9.48 -4.91
CA GLU A 33 1.57 10.45 -5.36
C GLU A 33 2.75 9.76 -6.04
N TYR A 34 3.24 8.70 -5.40
CA TYR A 34 4.23 7.80 -5.96
C TYR A 34 4.06 6.42 -5.34
N ALA A 35 4.47 5.40 -6.08
CA ALA A 35 4.51 4.05 -5.58
C ALA A 35 5.67 3.26 -6.19
N TYR A 36 6.16 2.30 -5.43
CA TYR A 36 7.11 1.30 -5.89
C TYR A 36 6.75 -0.04 -5.27
N THR A 37 7.23 -1.12 -5.88
CA THR A 37 6.92 -2.48 -5.45
C THR A 37 8.19 -3.24 -5.12
N SER A 38 8.15 -4.05 -4.07
CA SER A 38 9.25 -4.95 -3.69
C SER A 38 8.75 -6.39 -3.66
N LEU A 39 9.59 -7.32 -4.10
CA LEU A 39 9.37 -8.75 -3.98
C LEU A 39 10.30 -9.32 -2.91
N ARG A 40 9.75 -9.83 -1.81
CA ARG A 40 10.51 -10.38 -0.68
C ARG A 40 9.91 -11.73 -0.28
N LYS A 41 10.71 -12.80 -0.31
CA LYS A 41 10.29 -14.15 0.10
C LYS A 41 8.97 -14.62 -0.58
N GLY A 42 8.78 -14.26 -1.85
CA GLY A 42 7.57 -14.61 -2.62
C GLY A 42 6.35 -13.72 -2.33
N LYS A 43 6.45 -12.75 -1.42
CA LYS A 43 5.43 -11.74 -1.18
C LYS A 43 5.73 -10.49 -1.98
N ALA A 44 4.73 -9.98 -2.69
CA ALA A 44 4.81 -8.68 -3.32
C ALA A 44 4.29 -7.62 -2.34
N ILE A 45 5.04 -6.54 -2.18
CA ILE A 45 4.71 -5.43 -1.28
C ILE A 45 4.63 -4.17 -2.12
N LEU A 46 3.49 -3.50 -2.09
CA LEU A 46 3.34 -2.15 -2.61
C LEU A 46 3.73 -1.16 -1.51
N ILE A 47 4.60 -0.21 -1.83
CA ILE A 47 4.91 0.92 -0.97
C ILE A 47 4.48 2.17 -1.72
N ALA A 48 3.52 2.90 -1.16
CA ALA A 48 2.88 4.02 -1.80
C ALA A 48 2.77 5.21 -0.87
N ARG A 49 3.08 6.40 -1.40
CA ARG A 49 2.69 7.66 -0.80
C ARG A 49 1.30 7.99 -1.30
N VAL A 50 0.38 8.19 -0.38
CA VAL A 50 -1.01 8.52 -0.68
C VAL A 50 -1.40 9.84 -0.02
N SER A 51 -2.41 10.50 -0.58
CA SER A 51 -2.91 11.79 -0.06
C SER A 51 -3.54 11.68 1.33
N ASP A 52 -4.03 10.50 1.72
CA ASP A 52 -4.64 10.23 3.02
C ASP A 52 -4.33 8.79 3.46
N ILE A 53 -3.36 8.63 4.36
CA ILE A 53 -2.87 7.32 4.82
C ILE A 53 -3.85 6.66 5.79
N GLU A 54 -4.43 7.42 6.72
CA GLU A 54 -5.36 6.88 7.73
C GLU A 54 -6.62 6.33 7.06
N LEU A 55 -7.16 7.06 6.07
CA LEU A 55 -8.27 6.59 5.28
C LEU A 55 -7.89 5.35 4.45
N ALA A 56 -6.72 5.38 3.78
CA ALA A 56 -6.26 4.25 2.99
C ALA A 56 -6.11 2.97 3.83
N GLU A 57 -5.47 3.05 4.99
CA GLU A 57 -5.28 1.91 5.89
C GLU A 57 -6.62 1.34 6.36
N ARG A 58 -7.57 2.20 6.72
CA ARG A 58 -8.91 1.78 7.15
C ARG A 58 -9.65 1.04 6.06
N GLU A 59 -9.69 1.59 4.85
CA GLU A 59 -10.46 1.02 3.74
C GLU A 59 -9.82 -0.27 3.21
N LEU A 60 -8.49 -0.33 3.13
CA LEU A 60 -7.76 -1.55 2.75
C LEU A 60 -7.93 -2.65 3.80
N SER A 61 -7.80 -2.32 5.09
CA SER A 61 -8.02 -3.29 6.17
C SER A 61 -9.46 -3.82 6.18
N GLY A 62 -10.44 -2.93 5.96
CA GLY A 62 -11.85 -3.30 5.82
C GLY A 62 -12.13 -4.22 4.62
N ALA A 63 -11.33 -4.13 3.57
CA ALA A 63 -11.38 -5.02 2.41
C ALA A 63 -10.57 -6.33 2.58
N GLY A 64 -10.00 -6.57 3.77
CA GLY A 64 -9.18 -7.75 4.06
C GLY A 64 -7.77 -7.70 3.50
N ILE A 65 -7.31 -6.52 3.06
CA ILE A 65 -5.96 -6.31 2.54
C ILE A 65 -5.05 -5.93 3.71
N ARG A 66 -3.92 -6.63 3.82
CA ARG A 66 -2.97 -6.43 4.92
C ARG A 66 -2.06 -5.24 4.65
N THR A 67 -2.12 -4.24 5.52
CA THR A 67 -1.13 -3.15 5.59
C THR A 67 0.01 -3.50 6.55
N LEU A 68 1.17 -2.89 6.32
CA LEU A 68 2.39 -3.08 7.10
C LEU A 68 2.77 -1.75 7.75
N ASN A 69 3.09 -1.79 9.04
CA ASN A 69 3.53 -0.60 9.77
C ASN A 69 4.96 -0.20 9.38
N SER A 70 5.29 1.08 9.55
CA SER A 70 6.58 1.72 9.21
C SER A 70 7.80 0.99 9.77
N GLU A 71 7.67 0.29 10.90
CA GLU A 71 8.75 -0.47 11.55
C GLU A 71 9.15 -1.75 10.79
N ASN A 72 8.37 -2.16 9.78
CA ASN A 72 8.63 -3.37 8.98
C ASN A 72 8.62 -3.12 7.47
N ILE A 73 8.76 -1.86 7.03
CA ILE A 73 9.02 -1.58 5.62
C ILE A 73 10.46 -2.00 5.36
N PRO A 74 10.73 -2.99 4.49
CA PRO A 74 12.10 -3.32 4.11
C PRO A 74 12.64 -2.19 3.24
N VAL A 75 13.08 -1.11 3.90
CA VAL A 75 14.01 -0.15 3.34
C VAL A 75 15.35 -0.87 3.17
N GLU A 76 15.94 -0.75 1.99
CA GLU A 76 17.34 -1.13 1.81
C GLU A 76 18.24 -0.26 2.70
#